data_AF-A0AAP0RQ12-F1
#
_entry.id   AF-A0AAP0RQ12-F1
#
_cell.length_a   1.000
_cell.length_b   1.000
_cell.length_c   1.000
_cell.angle_alpha   90.00
_cell.angle_beta   90.00
_cell.angle_gamma   90.00
#
_symmetry.space_group_name_H-M   'P 1'
#
loop_
_entity.id
_entity.type
_entity.pdbx_description
1 polymer ?
#
loop_
_entity_poly.entity_id
_entity_poly.type
_entity_poly.pdbx_seq_one_letter_code
_entity_poly.pdbx_strand_id
1 'polypeptide(L)'
;MIDGFQKAALESRLGIPILYGIDAVHGNNSIYGATIFPHNVSLGATRDADLARRIGAATALEVRASGIQYTFAPCVAVCKDPRWGRCYESYSEDTNIVRKMTSIVTGLQGQPPEGHPKGYPFVAGSCLEDDATGNRIFYQTCSDYVPHLTPSGAPVAN
;
A
#
# COMPACT_ATOMS: atom_id res chain seq x y z
N MET A 1 13.40 7.10 -8.52
CA MET A 1 12.52 7.54 -9.64
C MET A 1 11.43 8.48 -9.14
N ILE A 2 10.58 8.04 -8.21
CA ILE A 2 9.42 8.81 -7.71
C ILE A 2 9.83 10.15 -7.10
N ASP A 3 10.92 10.18 -6.32
CA ASP A 3 11.44 11.41 -5.71
C ASP A 3 11.77 12.50 -6.74
N GLY A 4 12.24 12.10 -7.93
CA GLY A 4 12.52 13.02 -9.02
C GLY A 4 11.24 13.68 -9.56
N PHE A 5 10.16 12.91 -9.73
CA PHE A 5 8.87 13.45 -10.11
C PHE A 5 8.26 14.34 -9.04
N GLN A 6 8.39 13.95 -7.76
CA GLN A 6 7.91 14.78 -6.66
C GLN A 6 8.66 16.10 -6.56
N LYS A 7 10.00 16.07 -6.65
CA LYS A 7 10.82 17.29 -6.65
C LYS A 7 10.40 18.23 -7.77
N ALA A 8 10.23 17.73 -8.99
CA ALA A 8 9.79 18.54 -10.13
C ALA A 8 8.40 19.16 -9.91
N ALA A 9 7.47 18.43 -9.29
CA ALA A 9 6.13 18.94 -8.97
C ALA A 9 6.18 20.07 -7.92
N LEU A 10 7.03 19.91 -6.90
CA LEU A 10 7.22 20.90 -5.84
C LEU A 10 7.92 22.19 -6.31
N GLU A 11 8.76 22.10 -7.34
CA GLU A 11 9.39 23.25 -7.99
C GLU A 11 8.41 24.05 -8.89
N SER A 12 7.19 23.55 -9.11
CA SER A 12 6.16 24.29 -9.85
C SER A 12 5.66 25.51 -9.08
N ARG A 13 5.04 26.47 -9.78
CA ARG A 13 4.52 27.73 -9.21
C ARG A 13 3.66 27.54 -7.95
N LEU A 14 2.91 26.44 -7.85
CA LEU A 14 1.99 26.17 -6.74
C LEU A 14 2.53 25.13 -5.76
N GLY A 15 3.64 24.44 -6.07
CA GLY A 15 4.21 23.41 -5.22
C GLY A 15 3.25 22.27 -4.87
N ILE A 16 2.30 21.95 -5.75
CA ILE A 16 1.32 20.88 -5.50
C ILE A 16 2.00 19.55 -5.79
N PRO A 17 2.08 18.64 -4.82
CA PRO A 17 2.74 17.36 -5.02
C PRO A 17 1.88 16.40 -5.84
N ILE A 18 2.52 15.40 -6.45
CA ILE A 18 1.80 14.38 -7.21
C ILE A 18 1.31 13.24 -6.32
N LEU A 19 0.25 12.59 -6.77
CA LEU A 19 -0.17 11.28 -6.27
C LEU A 19 0.34 10.22 -7.24
N TYR A 20 1.25 9.35 -6.79
CA TYR A 20 1.74 8.24 -7.61
C TYR A 20 0.97 6.95 -7.27
N GLY A 21 0.42 6.31 -8.30
CA GLY A 21 -0.40 5.10 -8.20
C GLY A 21 0.31 3.86 -8.73
N ILE A 22 0.06 2.70 -8.11
CA ILE A 22 0.56 1.40 -8.57
C ILE A 22 -0.50 0.31 -8.42
N ASP A 23 -0.47 -0.71 -9.27
CA ASP A 23 -1.18 -1.97 -9.03
C ASP A 23 -0.40 -2.84 -8.04
N ALA A 24 -0.62 -2.65 -6.73
CA ALA A 24 -0.14 -3.54 -5.68
C ALA A 24 -1.27 -4.47 -5.19
N VAL A 25 -1.78 -5.30 -6.12
CA VAL A 25 -3.04 -6.06 -5.96
C VAL A 25 -2.88 -7.36 -5.18
N HIS A 26 -1.66 -7.85 -5.00
CA HIS A 26 -1.34 -9.02 -4.19
C HIS A 26 0.07 -8.92 -3.58
N GLY A 27 0.38 -7.74 -3.03
CA GLY A 27 1.74 -7.34 -2.63
C GLY A 27 2.27 -6.22 -3.53
N ASN A 28 3.46 -5.71 -3.28
CA ASN A 28 4.08 -4.69 -4.13
C ASN A 28 4.69 -5.33 -5.41
N ASN A 29 3.83 -5.95 -6.21
CA ASN A 29 4.19 -6.94 -7.24
C ASN A 29 5.05 -6.41 -8.39
N SER A 30 5.17 -5.11 -8.57
CA SER A 30 6.03 -4.52 -9.62
C SER A 30 7.45 -4.20 -9.13
N ILE A 31 7.73 -4.36 -7.83
CA ILE A 31 9.04 -4.10 -7.25
C ILE A 31 9.79 -5.41 -7.07
N TYR A 32 10.96 -5.52 -7.68
CA TYR A 32 11.82 -6.69 -7.56
C TYR A 32 12.24 -6.91 -6.09
N GLY A 33 12.05 -8.13 -5.59
CA GLY A 33 12.37 -8.50 -4.21
C GLY A 33 11.28 -8.19 -3.18
N ALA A 34 10.16 -7.57 -3.59
CA ALA A 34 9.00 -7.38 -2.72
C ALA A 34 8.24 -8.68 -2.47
N THR A 35 7.45 -8.72 -1.39
CA THR A 35 6.66 -9.90 -1.03
C THR A 35 5.48 -10.06 -2.00
N ILE A 36 5.30 -11.27 -2.52
CA ILE A 36 4.16 -11.65 -3.35
C ILE A 36 3.20 -12.53 -2.54
N PHE A 37 2.01 -12.01 -2.27
CA PHE A 37 0.93 -12.73 -1.58
C PHE A 37 0.05 -13.51 -2.57
N PRO A 38 -0.75 -14.48 -2.07
CA PRO A 38 -1.79 -15.11 -2.88
C PRO A 38 -2.77 -14.08 -3.43
N HIS A 39 -3.25 -14.30 -4.66
CA HIS A 39 -4.33 -13.50 -5.23
C HIS A 39 -5.64 -13.62 -4.44
N ASN A 40 -6.55 -12.67 -4.67
CA ASN A 40 -7.78 -12.50 -3.90
C ASN A 40 -8.65 -13.75 -3.83
N VAL A 41 -8.73 -14.57 -4.88
CA VAL A 41 -9.49 -15.83 -4.84
C VAL A 41 -8.98 -16.78 -3.76
N SER A 42 -7.65 -16.88 -3.60
CA SER A 42 -7.03 -17.69 -2.56
C SER A 42 -7.23 -17.09 -1.18
N LEU A 43 -7.15 -15.75 -1.06
CA LEU A 43 -7.44 -15.07 0.21
C LEU A 43 -8.91 -15.23 0.61
N GLY A 44 -9.84 -15.13 -0.33
CA GLY A 44 -11.26 -15.34 -0.08
C GLY A 44 -11.58 -16.78 0.35
N ALA A 45 -10.84 -17.76 -0.16
CA ALA A 45 -10.96 -19.17 0.28
C ALA A 45 -10.58 -19.36 1.76
N THR A 46 -9.72 -18.52 2.33
CA THR A 46 -9.38 -18.57 3.77
C THR A 46 -10.53 -18.12 4.66
N ARG A 47 -11.42 -17.25 4.14
CA ARG A 47 -12.49 -16.56 4.89
C ARG A 47 -11.99 -15.79 6.13
N ASP A 48 -10.71 -15.44 6.16
CA ASP A 48 -10.05 -14.74 7.26
C ASP A 48 -9.83 -13.26 6.92
N ALA A 49 -10.69 -12.41 7.47
CA ALA A 49 -10.62 -10.97 7.32
C ALA A 49 -9.40 -10.37 8.04
N ASP A 50 -8.99 -10.93 9.17
CA ASP A 50 -7.85 -10.38 9.91
C ASP A 50 -6.55 -10.65 9.15
N LEU A 51 -6.44 -11.83 8.55
CA LEU A 51 -5.35 -12.15 7.63
C LEU A 51 -5.30 -11.15 6.46
N ALA A 52 -6.44 -10.87 5.82
CA ALA A 52 -6.51 -9.90 4.72
C ALA A 52 -6.07 -8.49 5.16
N ARG A 53 -6.51 -8.04 6.33
CA ARG A 53 -6.09 -6.77 6.94
C ARG A 53 -4.58 -6.72 7.18
N ARG A 54 -4.00 -7.77 7.75
CA ARG A 54 -2.55 -7.87 8.01
C ARG A 54 -1.73 -7.86 6.72
N ILE A 55 -2.21 -8.56 5.68
CA ILE A 55 -1.60 -8.52 4.36
C ILE A 55 -1.66 -7.10 3.79
N GLY A 56 -2.80 -6.42 3.89
CA GLY A 56 -2.91 -5.01 3.50
C GLY A 56 -1.89 -4.11 4.20
N ALA A 57 -1.69 -4.29 5.51
CA ALA A 57 -0.71 -3.52 6.28
C ALA A 57 0.74 -3.80 5.84
N ALA A 58 1.09 -5.07 5.58
CA ALA A 58 2.40 -5.45 5.05
C ALA A 58 2.65 -4.88 3.65
N THR A 59 1.69 -5.04 2.74
CA THR A 59 1.75 -4.45 1.38
C THR A 59 1.92 -2.94 1.45
N ALA A 60 1.17 -2.25 2.30
CA ALA A 60 1.27 -0.80 2.42
C ALA A 60 2.62 -0.33 2.99
N LEU A 61 3.25 -1.12 3.87
CA LEU A 61 4.61 -0.83 4.33
C LEU A 61 5.60 -0.88 3.18
N GLU A 62 5.57 -1.95 2.36
CA GLU A 62 6.46 -2.09 1.20
C GLU A 62 6.21 -1.03 0.12
N VAL A 63 4.94 -0.72 -0.15
CA VAL A 63 4.54 0.33 -1.12
C VAL A 63 5.04 1.70 -0.67
N ARG A 64 4.85 2.06 0.62
CA ARG A 64 5.36 3.31 1.17
C ARG A 64 6.88 3.39 1.19
N ALA A 65 7.56 2.28 1.47
CA ALA A 65 9.03 2.22 1.41
C ALA A 65 9.57 2.55 0.00
N SER A 66 8.82 2.19 -1.05
CA SER A 66 9.15 2.55 -2.43
C SER A 66 8.76 3.99 -2.83
N GLY A 67 8.14 4.76 -1.93
CA GLY A 67 7.71 6.15 -2.14
C GLY A 67 6.36 6.32 -2.84
N ILE A 68 5.59 5.25 -2.97
CA ILE A 68 4.27 5.25 -3.60
C ILE A 68 3.18 5.51 -2.55
N GLN A 69 2.24 6.40 -2.87
CA GLN A 69 1.19 6.84 -1.93
C GLN A 69 -0.14 6.11 -2.17
N TYR A 70 -0.38 5.59 -3.36
CA TYR A 70 -1.67 5.05 -3.75
C TYR A 70 -1.54 3.69 -4.46
N THR A 71 -2.41 2.75 -4.10
CA THR A 71 -2.52 1.45 -4.78
C THR A 71 -3.91 1.25 -5.36
N PHE A 72 -3.98 0.61 -6.53
CA PHE A 72 -5.22 0.22 -7.18
C PHE A 72 -5.77 -1.12 -6.64
N ALA A 73 -5.83 -1.23 -5.31
CA ALA A 73 -6.27 -2.42 -4.59
C ALA A 73 -7.23 -2.05 -3.43
N PRO A 74 -8.15 -2.94 -3.05
CA PRO A 74 -8.41 -4.26 -3.61
C PRO A 74 -9.43 -4.27 -4.77
N CYS A 75 -9.43 -5.32 -5.58
CA CYS A 75 -10.53 -5.61 -6.50
C CYS A 75 -11.72 -6.21 -5.71
N VAL A 76 -12.81 -5.45 -5.57
CA VAL A 76 -14.04 -5.86 -4.87
C VAL A 76 -15.11 -6.42 -5.80
N ALA A 77 -14.71 -6.88 -6.98
CA ALA A 77 -15.62 -7.56 -7.90
C ALA A 77 -16.15 -8.84 -7.27
N VAL A 78 -17.40 -9.19 -7.61
CA VAL A 78 -18.02 -10.47 -7.27
C VAL A 78 -18.01 -11.33 -8.52
N CYS A 79 -17.09 -12.28 -8.61
CA CYS A 79 -16.98 -13.13 -9.80
C CYS A 79 -18.17 -14.10 -9.87
N LYS A 80 -19.14 -13.83 -10.76
CA LYS A 80 -20.29 -14.70 -11.02
C LYS A 80 -20.09 -15.66 -12.21
N ASP A 81 -19.13 -15.35 -13.07
CA ASP A 81 -18.80 -16.15 -14.24
C ASP A 81 -17.29 -16.47 -14.24
N PRO A 82 -16.88 -17.73 -14.02
CA PRO A 82 -15.47 -18.09 -13.96
C PRO A 82 -14.74 -17.96 -15.30
N ARG A 83 -15.46 -17.78 -16.42
CA ARG A 83 -14.84 -17.49 -17.73
C ARG A 83 -14.26 -16.09 -17.79
N TRP A 84 -14.61 -15.22 -16.85
CA TRP A 84 -14.02 -13.89 -16.74
C TRP A 84 -12.53 -14.00 -16.38
N GLY A 85 -11.65 -13.50 -17.25
CA GLY A 85 -10.20 -13.65 -17.11
C GLY A 85 -9.58 -13.01 -15.86
N ARG A 86 -10.33 -12.20 -15.10
CA ARG A 86 -9.91 -11.59 -13.83
C ARG A 86 -10.61 -12.20 -12.62
N CYS A 87 -11.27 -13.35 -12.77
CA CYS A 87 -11.97 -14.00 -11.66
C CYS A 87 -11.05 -14.28 -10.46
N TYR A 88 -9.75 -14.50 -10.69
CA TYR A 88 -8.76 -14.67 -9.63
C TYR A 88 -8.52 -13.41 -8.77
N GLU A 89 -8.86 -12.23 -9.28
CA GLU A 89 -8.78 -10.95 -8.55
C GLU A 89 -10.03 -10.69 -7.70
N SER A 90 -11.09 -11.49 -7.86
CA SER A 90 -12.25 -11.46 -6.97
C SER A 90 -12.02 -12.37 -5.77
N TYR A 91 -12.48 -11.95 -4.58
CA TYR A 91 -12.40 -12.81 -3.39
C TYR A 91 -13.37 -14.00 -3.45
N SER A 92 -14.56 -13.83 -4.04
CA SER A 92 -15.58 -14.88 -4.08
C SER A 92 -16.70 -14.54 -5.04
N GLU A 93 -17.51 -15.54 -5.40
CA GLU A 93 -18.83 -15.33 -5.98
C GLU A 93 -19.88 -14.88 -4.95
N ASP A 94 -19.60 -15.03 -3.64
CA ASP A 94 -20.47 -14.61 -2.55
C ASP A 94 -20.13 -13.18 -2.09
N THR A 95 -21.11 -12.28 -2.23
CA THR A 95 -21.03 -10.88 -1.81
C THR A 95 -20.68 -10.72 -0.33
N ASN A 96 -21.14 -11.59 0.56
CA ASN A 96 -20.83 -11.50 1.99
C ASN A 96 -19.36 -11.79 2.27
N ILE A 97 -18.76 -12.74 1.54
CA ILE A 97 -17.32 -13.02 1.63
C ILE A 97 -16.54 -11.82 1.11
N VAL A 98 -16.88 -11.30 -0.08
CA VAL A 98 -16.22 -10.11 -0.63
C VAL A 98 -16.29 -8.92 0.35
N ARG A 99 -17.46 -8.66 0.94
CA ARG A 99 -17.65 -7.62 1.96
C ARG A 99 -16.79 -7.84 3.20
N LYS A 100 -16.60 -9.07 3.65
CA LYS A 100 -15.75 -9.40 4.80
C LYS A 100 -14.26 -9.17 4.49
N MET A 101 -13.85 -9.41 3.25
CA MET A 101 -12.45 -9.26 2.81
C MET A 101 -12.04 -7.79 2.55
N THR A 102 -12.98 -6.83 2.54
CA THR A 102 -12.66 -5.39 2.42
C THR A 102 -11.87 -4.85 3.62
N SER A 103 -11.72 -5.63 4.69
CA SER A 103 -10.79 -5.39 5.79
C SER A 103 -9.34 -5.11 5.34
N ILE A 104 -8.94 -5.56 4.15
CA ILE A 104 -7.67 -5.17 3.54
C ILE A 104 -7.55 -3.65 3.30
N VAL A 105 -8.66 -2.94 3.05
CA VAL A 105 -8.68 -1.46 2.89
C VAL A 105 -8.19 -0.78 4.17
N THR A 106 -8.66 -1.26 5.32
CA THR A 106 -8.15 -0.84 6.63
C THR A 106 -6.67 -1.17 6.80
N GLY A 107 -6.20 -2.32 6.30
CA GLY A 107 -4.78 -2.65 6.30
C GLY A 107 -3.95 -1.66 5.49
N LEU A 108 -4.43 -1.31 4.30
CA LEU A 108 -3.75 -0.41 3.38
C LEU A 108 -3.71 1.04 3.88
N GLN A 109 -4.86 1.54 4.33
CA GLN A 109 -5.04 2.93 4.77
C GLN A 109 -4.73 3.16 6.25
N GLY A 110 -4.71 2.13 7.09
CA GLY A 110 -4.77 2.28 8.54
C GLY A 110 -6.17 2.66 9.06
N GLN A 111 -6.26 2.91 10.38
CA GLN A 111 -7.50 3.29 11.04
C GLN A 111 -7.51 4.79 11.35
N PRO A 112 -8.58 5.52 10.99
CA PRO A 112 -8.70 6.92 11.37
C PRO A 112 -8.73 7.07 12.90
N PRO A 113 -8.10 8.12 13.45
CA PRO A 113 -8.16 8.39 14.88
C PRO A 113 -9.59 8.75 15.31
N GLU A 114 -9.83 8.63 16.62
CA GLU A 114 -11.10 9.04 17.20
C GLU A 114 -11.38 10.53 16.92
N GLY A 115 -12.59 10.84 16.45
CA GLY A 115 -12.98 12.20 16.06
C GLY A 115 -12.63 12.61 14.62
N HIS A 116 -12.02 11.73 13.80
CA HIS A 116 -11.81 12.03 12.38
C HIS A 116 -13.15 12.33 11.68
N PRO A 117 -13.26 13.44 10.93
CA PRO A 117 -14.50 13.82 10.27
C PRO A 117 -14.96 12.75 9.28
N LYS A 118 -16.25 12.42 9.32
CA LYS A 118 -16.86 11.47 8.37
C LYS A 118 -16.85 12.07 6.97
N GLY A 119 -16.62 11.23 5.97
CA GLY A 119 -16.60 11.63 4.55
C GLY A 119 -15.26 12.17 4.05
N TYR A 120 -14.26 12.30 4.91
CA TYR A 120 -12.90 12.68 4.52
C TYR A 120 -12.01 11.43 4.41
N PRO A 121 -11.16 11.31 3.36
CA PRO A 121 -10.18 10.24 3.24
C PRO A 121 -9.18 10.27 4.40
N PHE A 122 -8.82 9.08 4.90
CA PHE A 122 -7.78 8.91 5.90
C PHE A 122 -6.73 7.93 5.39
N VAL A 123 -5.47 8.31 5.51
CA VAL A 123 -4.31 7.44 5.29
C VAL A 123 -3.36 7.63 6.46
N ALA A 124 -3.15 6.58 7.25
CA ALA A 124 -2.16 6.54 8.30
C ALA A 124 -0.76 6.57 7.67
N GLY A 125 0.08 7.48 8.18
CA GLY A 125 1.50 7.53 7.87
C GLY A 125 2.27 7.88 9.14
N SER A 126 3.15 6.97 9.56
CA SER A 126 4.26 7.27 10.46
C SER A 126 5.56 7.02 9.69
N CYS A 127 5.94 8.01 8.88
CA CYS A 127 7.32 8.30 8.50
C CYS A 127 7.45 9.83 8.58
N LEU A 128 7.14 10.39 9.76
CA LEU A 128 7.30 11.81 10.04
C LEU A 128 8.62 11.94 10.80
N GLU A 129 9.67 12.43 10.14
CA GLU A 129 10.59 13.30 10.85
C GLU A 129 10.07 14.74 10.69
N ASP A 130 10.14 15.50 11.77
CA ASP A 130 9.86 16.93 11.73
C ASP A 130 10.93 17.59 10.85
N ASP A 131 10.51 18.24 9.76
CA ASP A 131 11.39 19.27 9.19
C ASP A 131 11.60 20.36 10.25
N ALA A 132 12.71 21.12 10.16
CA ALA A 132 13.04 22.19 11.11
C ALA A 132 11.97 23.31 11.20
N THR A 133 10.87 23.20 10.44
CA THR A 133 9.74 24.11 10.35
C THR A 133 8.43 23.53 10.89
N GLY A 134 8.41 22.29 11.40
CA GLY A 134 7.25 21.66 12.05
C GLY A 134 6.07 21.40 11.12
N ASN A 135 6.29 21.31 9.81
CA ASN A 135 5.21 21.16 8.84
C ASN A 135 4.99 19.68 8.51
N ARG A 136 3.78 19.16 8.75
CA ARG A 136 3.40 17.76 8.45
C ARG A 136 3.24 17.56 6.95
N ILE A 137 4.34 17.45 6.23
CA ILE A 137 4.35 17.22 4.79
C ILE A 137 4.54 15.71 4.54
N PHE A 138 3.61 15.13 3.79
CA PHE A 138 3.48 13.69 3.47
C PHE A 138 4.66 13.06 2.67
N TYR A 139 5.85 13.68 2.65
CA TYR A 139 6.79 13.52 1.53
C TYR A 139 8.21 13.05 1.84
N GLN A 140 8.50 12.48 3.01
CA GLN A 140 9.74 11.73 3.12
C GLN A 140 9.46 10.24 2.87
N THR A 141 9.94 9.75 1.72
CA THR A 141 10.04 8.32 1.47
C THR A 141 10.78 7.69 2.65
N CYS A 142 10.24 6.61 3.19
CA CYS A 142 10.88 5.85 4.28
C CYS A 142 12.17 5.12 3.80
N SER A 143 12.78 5.60 2.71
CA SER A 143 13.99 5.05 2.09
C SER A 143 15.19 5.08 3.05
N ASP A 144 15.18 5.97 4.04
CA ASP A 144 16.23 6.08 5.06
C ASP A 144 16.09 5.04 6.20
N TYR A 145 15.00 4.26 6.24
CA TYR A 145 14.71 3.29 7.32
C TYR A 145 15.18 1.85 7.02
N VAL A 146 15.94 1.62 5.95
CA VAL A 146 16.56 0.32 5.63
C VAL A 146 18.06 0.21 6.02
N PRO A 147 18.57 0.60 7.21
CA PRO A 147 19.93 0.20 7.61
C PRO A 147 20.03 -1.14 8.34
N HIS A 148 18.93 -1.86 8.64
CA HIS A 148 18.98 -2.95 9.63
C HIS A 148 18.46 -4.34 9.21
N LEU A 149 18.28 -4.60 7.90
CA LEU A 149 17.91 -5.94 7.41
C LEU A 149 18.97 -6.61 6.53
N THR A 150 20.18 -6.05 6.42
CA THR A 150 21.33 -6.81 5.90
C THR A 150 21.99 -7.58 7.06
N PRO A 151 22.05 -8.93 7.01
CA PRO A 151 22.85 -9.67 7.98
C PRO A 151 24.33 -9.37 7.71
N SER A 152 24.99 -8.82 8.72
CA SER A 152 26.44 -8.85 8.99
C SER A 152 27.40 -8.77 7.79
N GLY A 153 28.10 -7.63 7.71
CA GLY A 153 29.51 -7.49 7.33
C GLY A 153 30.13 -8.56 6.42
N ALA A 154 30.23 -8.24 5.14
CA ALA A 154 31.31 -8.74 4.29
C ALA A 154 31.94 -7.52 3.59
N PRO A 155 33.28 -7.36 3.65
CA PRO A 155 33.95 -6.25 2.99
C PRO A 155 33.91 -6.46 1.47
N VAL A 156 33.52 -5.42 0.74
CA VAL A 156 33.60 -5.42 -0.72
C VAL A 156 35.08 -5.28 -1.09
N ALA A 157 35.69 -6.37 -1.54
CA ALA A 157 37.03 -6.39 -2.10
C ALA A 157 36.95 -6.26 -3.64
N ASN A 158 37.70 -5.27 -4.13
CA ASN A 158 38.07 -4.91 -5.52
C ASN A 158 36.96 -4.61 -6.53
#